data_AF-A0A142XV66-F1
#
_entry.id   AF-A0A142XV66-F1
#
_cell.length_a   1.000
_cell.length_b   1.000
_cell.length_c   1.000
_cell.angle_alpha   90.00
_cell.angle_beta   90.00
_cell.angle_gamma   90.00
#
_symmetry.space_group_name_H-M   'P 1'
#
loop_
_entity.id
_entity.type
_entity.pdbx_description
1 polymer ?
#
loop_
_entity_poly.entity_id
_entity_poly.type
_entity_poly.pdbx_seq_one_letter_code
_entity_poly.pdbx_strand_id
1 'polypeptide(L)'
;MIRQGKLCRHCTVKQCKDKGTAEEPIEIECPTCNGQGCDQCNEGYLRIDGCPNQQCGDIAFVVKLADLFDKGMPPVAGGALDQSAWFLDAMAILRSDEAELKAEDYGE
;
A
#
# COMPACT_ATOMS: atom_id res chain seq x y z
N MET A 1 1.12 8.29 8.03
CA MET A 1 0.42 8.73 6.81
C MET A 1 1.23 8.34 5.56
N ILE A 2 0.94 7.16 5.01
CA ILE A 2 1.50 6.66 3.75
C ILE A 2 0.88 7.48 2.61
N ARG A 3 1.58 8.49 2.11
CA ARG A 3 1.12 9.25 0.94
C ARG A 3 1.64 8.54 -0.31
N GLN A 4 0.71 8.08 -1.18
CA GLN A 4 0.99 7.49 -2.50
C GLN A 4 1.68 6.12 -2.50
N GLY A 5 1.42 5.26 -1.51
CA GLY A 5 2.00 3.91 -1.47
C GLY A 5 3.53 3.88 -1.33
N LYS A 6 4.15 5.04 -1.04
CA LYS A 6 5.59 5.18 -0.83
C LYS A 6 5.84 5.62 0.59
N LEU A 7 6.33 4.69 1.41
CA LEU A 7 6.82 4.99 2.76
C LEU A 7 8.09 5.88 2.71
N CYS A 8 8.85 5.83 1.62
CA CYS A 8 10.06 6.65 1.44
C CYS A 8 9.82 7.78 0.42
N ARG A 9 9.88 9.04 0.87
CA ARG A 9 9.59 10.23 0.06
C ARG A 9 10.63 10.53 -1.03
N HIS A 10 11.87 10.09 -0.83
CA HIS A 10 12.99 10.42 -1.73
C HIS A 10 13.56 9.21 -2.47
N CYS A 11 12.92 8.05 -2.35
CA CYS A 11 13.32 6.84 -3.03
C CYS A 11 12.96 6.90 -4.52
N THR A 12 13.89 6.47 -5.37
CA THR A 12 13.64 6.19 -6.78
C THR A 12 13.50 4.69 -7.00
N VAL A 13 13.08 4.28 -8.19
CA VAL A 13 13.04 2.85 -8.56
C VAL A 13 14.44 2.19 -8.43
N LYS A 14 15.51 2.95 -8.65
CA LYS A 14 16.89 2.44 -8.67
C LYS A 14 17.64 2.63 -7.35
N GLN A 15 17.15 3.48 -6.46
CA GLN A 15 17.89 3.85 -5.26
C GLN A 15 16.95 4.14 -4.10
N CYS A 16 17.14 3.38 -3.02
CA CYS A 16 16.53 3.64 -1.72
C CYS A 16 17.38 4.64 -0.95
N LYS A 17 16.79 5.72 -0.46
CA LYS A 17 17.50 6.70 0.39
C LYS A 17 17.36 6.38 1.87
N ASP A 18 16.17 5.98 2.28
CA ASP A 18 15.84 5.71 3.69
C ASP A 18 15.47 4.22 3.82
N LYS A 19 16.49 3.35 3.80
CA LYS A 19 16.31 1.91 3.99
C LYS A 19 16.38 1.58 5.48
N GLY A 20 15.50 0.70 5.95
CA GLY A 20 15.65 0.11 7.27
C GLY A 20 16.91 -0.77 7.32
N THR A 21 17.59 -0.77 8.46
CA THR A 21 18.69 -1.69 8.75
C THR A 21 18.29 -2.64 9.88
N ALA A 22 19.09 -3.69 10.13
CA ALA A 22 18.81 -4.60 11.24
C ALA A 22 18.87 -3.89 12.62
N GLU A 23 19.65 -2.81 12.71
CA GLU A 23 19.83 -2.00 13.92
C GLU A 23 18.75 -0.92 14.04
N GLU A 24 18.32 -0.36 12.91
CA GLU A 24 17.30 0.69 12.81
C GLU A 24 16.29 0.32 11.71
N PRO A 25 15.37 -0.62 11.99
CA PRO A 25 14.35 -1.02 11.02
C PRO A 25 13.27 0.04 10.90
N ILE A 26 12.52 0.00 9.81
CA ILE A 26 11.31 0.80 9.69
C ILE A 26 10.19 0.03 10.41
N GLU A 27 9.61 0.65 11.42
CA GLU A 27 8.50 0.08 12.19
C GLU A 27 7.19 0.73 11.76
N ILE A 28 6.23 -0.12 11.42
CA ILE A 28 4.87 0.28 11.04
C ILE A 28 3.92 -0.42 11.98
N GLU A 29 2.96 0.31 12.51
CA GLU A 29 1.90 -0.29 13.32
C GLU A 29 1.19 -1.41 12.55
N CYS A 30 0.96 -2.55 13.21
CA CYS A 30 0.37 -3.72 12.58
C CYS A 30 -1.11 -3.44 12.26
N PRO A 31 -1.53 -3.53 10.98
CA PRO A 31 -2.92 -3.26 10.58
C PRO A 31 -3.90 -4.36 11.04
N THR A 32 -3.41 -5.57 11.33
CA THR A 32 -4.26 -6.68 11.76
C THR A 32 -4.74 -6.51 13.20
N CYS A 33 -3.91 -5.92 14.07
CA CYS A 33 -4.19 -5.80 15.50
C CYS A 33 -4.11 -4.38 16.04
N ASN A 34 -3.93 -3.37 15.19
CA ASN A 34 -3.84 -1.95 15.57
C ASN A 34 -2.90 -1.73 16.76
N GLY A 35 -1.67 -2.26 16.64
CA GLY A 35 -0.64 -2.12 17.67
C GLY A 35 -0.81 -2.98 18.93
N GLN A 36 -1.88 -3.77 19.07
CA GLN A 36 -2.13 -4.57 20.28
C GLN A 36 -1.25 -5.84 20.39
N GLY A 37 -0.62 -6.25 19.29
CA GLY A 37 0.15 -7.50 19.20
C GLY A 37 -0.70 -8.68 18.69
N CYS A 38 -0.15 -9.41 17.73
CA CYS A 38 -0.72 -10.65 17.17
C CYS A 38 0.41 -11.58 16.68
N ASP A 39 0.05 -12.78 16.23
CA ASP A 39 0.96 -13.80 15.69
C ASP A 39 1.66 -13.39 14.38
N GLN A 40 1.17 -12.34 13.71
CA GLN A 40 1.70 -11.83 12.45
C GLN A 40 2.65 -10.63 12.61
N CYS A 41 2.89 -10.16 13.83
CA CYS A 41 3.70 -8.97 14.10
C CYS A 41 4.70 -9.18 15.23
N ASN A 42 5.63 -8.24 15.38
CA ASN A 42 6.53 -8.19 16.52
C ASN A 42 6.08 -7.05 17.45
N GLU A 43 5.49 -7.41 18.58
CA GLU A 43 5.03 -6.46 19.61
C GLU A 43 4.10 -5.35 19.06
N GLY A 44 3.20 -5.70 18.14
CA GLY A 44 2.27 -4.73 17.54
C GLY A 44 2.82 -3.99 16.33
N TYR A 45 4.08 -4.24 15.95
CA TYR A 45 4.73 -3.60 14.81
C TYR A 45 5.16 -4.60 13.73
N LEU A 46 5.04 -4.18 12.48
CA LEU A 46 5.69 -4.79 11.33
C LEU A 46 7.06 -4.15 11.14
N ARG A 47 8.11 -4.96 11.09
CA ARG A 47 9.50 -4.51 10.87
C ARG A 47 9.86 -4.70 9.41
N ILE A 48 10.34 -3.63 8.79
CA ILE A 48 10.84 -3.65 7.41
C ILE A 48 12.34 -3.42 7.43
N ASP A 49 13.08 -4.48 7.14
CA ASP A 49 14.50 -4.43 6.81
C ASP A 49 14.66 -4.16 5.31
N GLY A 50 15.45 -3.16 4.95
CA GLY A 50 15.65 -2.75 3.56
C GLY A 50 14.67 -1.68 3.09
N CYS A 51 14.39 -1.66 1.79
CA CYS A 51 13.62 -0.57 1.19
C CYS A 51 12.13 -0.91 1.11
N PRO A 52 11.23 -0.12 1.73
CA PRO A 52 9.79 -0.37 1.58
C PRO A 52 9.35 -0.33 0.12
N ASN A 53 9.94 0.55 -0.69
CA ASN A 53 9.61 0.68 -2.12
C ASN A 53 9.93 -0.58 -2.93
N GLN A 54 10.81 -1.48 -2.45
CA GLN A 54 11.04 -2.78 -3.09
C GLN A 54 9.92 -3.78 -2.79
N GLN A 55 9.21 -3.61 -1.68
CA GLN A 55 8.11 -4.49 -1.27
C GLN A 55 6.76 -3.98 -1.78
N CYS A 56 6.52 -2.66 -1.70
CA CYS A 56 5.22 -2.06 -2.02
C CYS A 56 5.21 -1.20 -3.30
N GLY A 57 6.33 -1.13 -4.03
CA GLY A 57 6.47 -0.27 -5.21
C GLY A 57 5.45 -0.56 -6.31
N ASP A 58 5.12 -1.84 -6.52
CA ASP A 58 4.17 -2.27 -7.55
C ASP A 58 2.72 -1.88 -7.20
N ILE A 59 2.37 -1.87 -5.91
CA ILE A 59 1.04 -1.43 -5.45
C ILE A 59 0.82 0.04 -5.76
N ALA A 60 1.86 0.89 -5.69
CA ALA A 60 1.74 2.31 -6.03
C ALA A 60 1.31 2.52 -7.49
N PHE A 61 1.68 1.61 -8.40
CA PHE A 61 1.19 1.64 -9.78
C PHE A 61 -0.29 1.28 -9.86
N VAL A 62 -0.74 0.27 -9.13
CA VAL A 62 -2.17 -0.12 -9.06
C VAL A 62 -3.04 1.02 -8.51
N VAL A 63 -2.61 1.69 -7.43
CA VAL A 63 -3.32 2.85 -6.88
C VAL A 63 -3.39 4.01 -7.89
N LYS A 64 -2.34 4.22 -8.68
CA LYS A 64 -2.38 5.22 -9.76
C LYS A 64 -3.36 4.82 -10.86
N LEU A 65 -3.43 3.54 -11.22
CA LEU A 65 -4.42 3.05 -12.18
C LEU A 65 -5.84 3.22 -11.65
N ALA A 66 -6.05 3.04 -10.34
CA ALA A 66 -7.34 3.29 -9.69
C ALA A 66 -7.82 4.74 -9.87
N ASP A 67 -6.95 5.71 -9.59
CA ASP A 67 -7.25 7.14 -9.78
C ASP A 67 -7.56 7.49 -11.25
N LEU A 68 -6.87 6.87 -12.20
CA LEU A 68 -7.17 7.04 -13.63
C LEU A 68 -8.52 6.40 -14.00
N PHE A 69 -8.82 5.23 -13.45
CA PHE A 69 -10.09 4.54 -13.66
C PHE A 69 -11.27 5.37 -13.16
N ASP A 70 -11.18 5.95 -11.96
CA ASP A 70 -12.22 6.84 -11.41
C ASP A 70 -12.39 8.13 -12.24
N LYS A 71 -11.36 8.54 -12.99
CA LYS A 71 -11.42 9.62 -13.99
C LYS A 71 -11.95 9.19 -15.36
N GLY A 72 -12.45 7.96 -15.47
CA GLY A 72 -12.99 7.40 -16.71
C GLY A 72 -11.94 6.91 -17.70
N MET A 73 -10.69 6.71 -17.25
CA MET A 73 -9.59 6.18 -18.06
C MET A 73 -9.20 4.78 -17.57
N PRO A 74 -9.95 3.73 -17.95
CA PRO A 74 -9.59 2.38 -17.59
C PRO A 74 -8.24 1.96 -18.21
N PRO A 75 -7.49 1.06 -17.57
CA PRO A 75 -6.26 0.54 -18.15
C PRO A 75 -6.54 -0.05 -19.54
N VAL A 76 -5.73 0.35 -20.53
CA VAL A 76 -5.92 -0.09 -21.92
C VAL A 76 -5.57 -1.57 -22.01
N ALA A 77 -6.55 -2.39 -22.39
CA ALA A 77 -6.43 -3.85 -22.46
C ALA A 77 -5.33 -4.27 -23.44
N GLY A 78 -4.21 -4.74 -22.90
CA GLY A 78 -3.16 -5.41 -23.66
C GLY A 78 -3.37 -6.91 -23.71
N GLY A 79 -4.20 -7.39 -24.64
CA GLY A 79 -4.10 -8.74 -25.22
C GLY A 79 -4.14 -9.96 -24.30
N ALA A 80 -4.86 -9.94 -23.18
CA ALA A 80 -5.45 -11.11 -22.51
C ALA A 80 -6.44 -10.60 -21.46
N LEU A 81 -7.70 -11.04 -21.53
CA LEU A 81 -8.83 -10.57 -20.71
C LEU A 81 -8.60 -10.61 -19.18
N ASP A 82 -7.61 -11.36 -18.71
CA ASP A 82 -7.26 -11.49 -17.30
C ASP A 82 -6.80 -10.19 -16.64
N GLN A 83 -6.20 -9.24 -17.38
CA GLN A 83 -5.69 -8.01 -16.77
C GLN A 83 -6.78 -7.08 -16.21
N SER A 84 -8.01 -7.24 -16.68
CA SER A 84 -9.13 -6.41 -16.22
C SER A 84 -9.81 -6.94 -14.96
N ALA A 85 -9.87 -8.28 -14.80
CA ALA A 85 -10.55 -8.91 -13.67
C ALA A 85 -9.84 -8.63 -12.33
N TRP A 86 -8.53 -8.89 -12.26
CA TRP A 86 -7.76 -8.62 -11.04
C TRP A 86 -7.77 -7.13 -10.67
N PHE A 87 -7.81 -6.25 -11.67
CA PHE A 87 -7.86 -4.81 -11.45
C PHE A 87 -9.20 -4.36 -10.87
N LEU A 88 -10.31 -4.92 -11.36
CA LEU A 88 -11.63 -4.64 -10.80
C LEU A 88 -11.77 -5.16 -9.37
N ASP A 89 -11.22 -6.35 -9.06
CA ASP A 89 -11.19 -6.87 -7.70
C ASP A 89 -10.37 -5.96 -6.77
N ALA A 90 -9.19 -5.51 -7.24
CA ALA A 90 -8.36 -4.55 -6.51
C ALA A 90 -9.09 -3.21 -6.26
N MET A 91 -9.86 -2.72 -7.25
CA MET A 91 -10.69 -1.52 -7.09
C MET A 91 -11.81 -1.70 -6.07
N ALA A 92 -12.44 -2.88 -6.04
CA ALA A 92 -13.49 -3.17 -5.08
C ALA A 92 -12.96 -3.17 -3.64
N ILE A 93 -11.79 -3.79 -3.42
CA ILE A 93 -11.10 -3.80 -2.12
C ILE A 93 -10.73 -2.36 -1.73
N LEU A 94 -10.06 -1.61 -2.61
CA LEU A 94 -9.63 -0.24 -2.33
C LEU A 94 -10.80 0.66 -1.90
N ARG A 95 -11.95 0.55 -2.59
CA ARG A 95 -13.15 1.34 -2.24
C ARG A 95 -13.75 0.94 -0.90
N SER A 96 -13.69 -0.34 -0.55
CA SER A 96 -14.11 -0.84 0.77
C SER A 96 -13.25 -0.23 1.86
N ASP A 97 -11.92 -0.31 1.71
CA ASP A 97 -10.95 0.22 2.68
C ASP A 97 -11.11 1.73 2.85
N GLU A 98 -11.29 2.48 1.75
CA GLU A 98 -11.55 3.93 1.83
C GLU A 98 -12.85 4.27 2.56
N ALA A 99 -13.90 3.44 2.42
CA ALA A 99 -15.17 3.67 3.09
C ALA A 99 -15.06 3.42 4.60
N GLU A 100 -14.32 2.38 5.00
CA GLU A 100 -14.02 2.07 6.39
C GLU A 100 -13.21 3.20 7.04
N LEU A 101 -12.10 3.62 6.42
CA LEU A 101 -11.27 4.72 6.91
C LEU A 101 -12.05 6.03 7.05
N LYS A 102 -12.95 6.32 6.11
CA LYS A 102 -13.82 7.50 6.22
C LYS A 102 -14.78 7.37 7.40
N ALA A 103 -15.34 6.17 7.65
CA ALA A 103 -16.25 5.96 8.76
C ALA A 103 -15.55 6.12 10.12
N GLU A 104 -14.28 5.73 10.24
CA GLU A 104 -13.44 5.97 11.42
C GLU A 104 -13.23 7.48 11.67
N ASP A 105 -12.91 8.24 10.62
CA ASP A 105 -12.66 9.70 10.70
C ASP A 105 -13.90 10.52 11.14
N TYR A 106 -15.11 9.98 10.93
CA TYR A 106 -16.37 10.60 11.39
C TYR A 106 -16.87 10.06 12.75
N GLY A 107 -16.16 9.11 13.35
CA GLY A 107 -16.49 8.49 14.64
C GLY A 107 -15.91 9.17 15.89
N GLU A 108 -15.09 10.22 15.71
CA GLU A 108 -14.54 11.07 16.79
C GLU A 108 -15.40 12.30 17.10
#